data_AF-A0A739MUZ3-F1
#
_entry.id   AF-A0A739MUZ3-F1
#
_cell.length_a   1.000
_cell.length_b   1.000
_cell.length_c   1.000
_cell.angle_alpha   90.00
_cell.angle_beta   90.00
_cell.angle_gamma   90.00
#
_symmetry.space_group_name_H-M   'P 1'
#
loop_
_entity.id
_entity.type
_entity.pdbx_description
1 polymer ?
#
loop_
_entity_poly.entity_id
_entity_poly.type
_entity_poly.pdbx_seq_one_letter_code
_entity_poly.pdbx_strand_id
1 'polypeptide(L)'
;MYIYGSKKQKKTGLWINRKLNSKFGIDIELGAVIGYGLDIPHHMGIVITKKARIGCNLSLKQNTTVGNKQGLKEDDFIIIGNNVDIGANTCIIGSITIG
;
A
#
# COMPACT_ATOMS: atom_id res chain seq x y z
N MET A 1 -10.25 11.89 4.41
CA MET A 1 -10.55 12.79 3.27
C MET A 1 -10.85 12.06 1.96
N TYR A 2 -10.10 11.03 1.56
CA TYR A 2 -10.38 10.34 0.28
C TYR A 2 -11.57 9.36 0.34
N ILE A 3 -11.60 8.44 1.31
CA ILE A 3 -12.63 7.39 1.38
C ILE A 3 -14.02 7.99 1.61
N TYR A 4 -14.16 8.83 2.64
CA TYR A 4 -15.43 9.41 3.08
C TYR A 4 -15.68 10.87 2.65
N GLY A 5 -14.83 11.42 1.78
CA GLY A 5 -14.93 12.84 1.41
C GLY A 5 -15.85 13.13 0.22
N SER A 6 -16.13 14.42 0.03
CA SER A 6 -16.84 14.96 -1.14
C SER A 6 -16.10 14.66 -2.45
N LYS A 7 -16.78 14.82 -3.60
CA LYS A 7 -16.17 14.68 -4.93
C LYS A 7 -14.89 15.52 -5.08
N LYS A 8 -14.90 16.74 -4.54
CA LYS A 8 -13.73 17.65 -4.55
C LYS A 8 -12.59 17.08 -3.71
N GLN A 9 -12.87 16.60 -2.50
CA GLN A 9 -11.89 15.98 -1.62
C GLN A 9 -11.27 14.71 -2.22
N LYS A 10 -12.07 13.87 -2.89
CA LYS A 10 -11.60 12.69 -3.62
C LYS A 10 -10.64 13.07 -4.74
N LYS A 11 -11.00 14.07 -5.55
CA LYS A 11 -10.15 14.58 -6.65
C LYS A 11 -8.84 15.14 -6.11
N THR A 12 -8.88 15.92 -5.03
CA THR A 12 -7.68 16.44 -4.37
C THR A 12 -6.79 15.33 -3.84
N GLY A 13 -7.36 14.30 -3.19
CA GLY A 13 -6.60 13.14 -2.72
C GLY A 13 -5.85 12.46 -3.85
N LEU A 14 -6.53 12.14 -4.97
CA LEU A 14 -5.90 11.53 -6.15
C LEU A 14 -4.78 12.40 -6.72
N TRP A 15 -5.00 13.71 -6.77
CA TRP A 15 -3.99 14.65 -7.27
C TRP A 15 -2.74 14.66 -6.39
N ILE A 16 -2.90 14.71 -5.05
CA ILE A 16 -1.77 14.62 -4.10
C ILE A 16 -1.04 13.30 -4.29
N ASN A 17 -1.76 12.18 -4.34
CA ASN A 17 -1.18 10.85 -4.49
C ASN A 17 -0.37 10.72 -5.79
N ARG A 18 -0.90 11.19 -6.92
CA ARG A 18 -0.16 11.23 -8.20
C ARG A 18 1.10 12.08 -8.14
N LYS A 19 1.06 13.22 -7.43
CA LYS A 19 2.24 14.07 -7.23
C LYS A 19 3.29 13.40 -6.37
N LEU A 20 2.88 12.70 -5.31
CA LEU A 20 3.79 11.90 -4.48
C LEU A 20 4.44 10.79 -5.29
N ASN A 21 3.66 10.00 -6.03
CA ASN A 21 4.16 8.94 -6.90
C ASN A 21 5.16 9.50 -7.93
N SER A 22 4.79 10.54 -8.67
CA SER A 22 5.68 11.18 -9.64
C SER A 22 6.98 11.75 -9.05
N LYS A 23 6.97 12.17 -7.78
CA LYS A 23 8.13 12.80 -7.14
C LYS A 23 9.06 11.78 -6.48
N PHE A 24 8.51 10.72 -5.91
CA PHE A 24 9.23 9.79 -5.03
C PHE A 24 9.32 8.36 -5.59
N GLY A 25 8.67 8.05 -6.71
CA GLY A 25 8.72 6.72 -7.32
C GLY A 25 8.11 5.60 -6.45
N ILE A 26 7.18 5.97 -5.56
CA ILE A 26 6.46 5.07 -4.67
C ILE A 26 4.95 5.23 -4.88
N ASP A 27 4.25 4.11 -5.04
CA ASP A 27 2.81 4.09 -5.28
C ASP A 27 2.07 3.41 -4.13
N ILE A 28 1.57 4.21 -3.19
CA ILE A 28 0.67 3.72 -2.12
C ILE A 28 -0.73 4.20 -2.46
N GLU A 29 -1.58 3.29 -2.92
CA GLU A 29 -2.94 3.64 -3.32
C GLU A 29 -3.77 4.16 -2.13
N LEU A 30 -4.55 5.20 -2.40
CA LEU A 30 -5.45 5.76 -1.40
C LEU A 30 -6.50 4.71 -1.00
N GLY A 31 -6.50 4.34 0.28
CA GLY A 31 -7.35 3.28 0.84
C GLY A 31 -6.58 2.15 1.49
N ALA A 32 -5.26 2.07 1.26
CA ALA A 32 -4.38 1.19 2.02
C ALA A 32 -4.42 1.60 3.51
N VAL A 33 -4.47 0.62 4.40
CA VAL A 33 -4.41 0.83 5.84
C VAL A 33 -3.07 0.31 6.33
N ILE A 34 -2.30 1.17 6.98
CA ILE A 34 -0.95 0.87 7.46
C ILE A 34 -0.85 1.34 8.91
N GLY A 35 -0.40 0.45 9.79
CA GLY A 35 -0.11 0.77 11.19
C GLY A 35 1.08 1.72 11.35
N TYR A 36 1.38 2.06 12.60
CA TYR A 36 2.55 2.89 12.91
C TYR A 36 3.85 2.10 12.73
N GLY A 37 4.98 2.81 12.65
CA GLY A 37 6.30 2.18 12.56
C GLY A 37 6.64 1.64 11.16
N LEU A 38 6.03 2.16 10.10
CA LEU A 38 6.42 1.85 8.73
C LEU A 38 7.86 2.33 8.47
N ASP A 39 8.76 1.39 8.22
CA ASP A 39 10.14 1.65 7.82
C ASP A 39 10.34 1.35 6.33
N ILE A 40 10.84 2.34 5.60
CA ILE A 40 11.09 2.27 4.16
C ILE A 40 12.49 2.83 3.90
N PRO A 41 13.55 2.02 4.05
CA PRO A 41 14.92 2.48 3.88
C PRO A 41 15.20 2.93 2.44
N HIS A 42 14.60 2.24 1.47
CA HIS A 42 14.71 2.53 0.05
C HIS A 42 13.33 2.48 -0.61
N HIS A 43 12.68 3.63 -0.73
CA HIS A 43 11.30 3.76 -1.19
C HIS A 43 11.03 3.47 -2.67
N MET A 44 12.06 3.44 -3.50
CA MET A 44 11.90 3.37 -4.96
C MET A 44 11.24 2.05 -5.38
N GLY A 45 10.24 2.15 -6.27
CA GLY A 45 9.59 0.99 -6.88
C GLY A 45 8.63 0.24 -5.95
N ILE A 46 8.33 0.78 -4.76
CA ILE A 46 7.32 0.21 -3.87
C ILE A 46 5.92 0.48 -4.42
N VAL A 47 5.10 -0.57 -4.48
CA VAL A 47 3.69 -0.51 -4.86
C VAL A 47 2.84 -1.16 -3.77
N ILE A 48 1.87 -0.45 -3.22
CA ILE A 48 0.92 -0.95 -2.22
C ILE A 48 -0.51 -0.61 -2.66
N THR A 49 -1.32 -1.65 -2.87
CA THR A 49 -2.72 -1.46 -3.25
C THR A 49 -3.63 -1.01 -2.10
N LYS A 50 -4.76 -0.39 -2.44
CA LYS A 50 -5.81 0.03 -1.50
C LYS A 50 -6.44 -1.12 -0.70
N LYS A 51 -6.26 -2.36 -1.16
CA LYS A 51 -6.70 -3.58 -0.46
C LYS A 51 -5.68 -4.11 0.56
N ALA A 52 -4.55 -3.43 0.74
CA ALA A 52 -3.60 -3.78 1.79
C ALA A 52 -4.14 -3.38 3.19
N ARG A 53 -4.01 -4.29 4.14
CA ARG A 53 -4.25 -4.10 5.58
C ARG A 53 -2.99 -4.53 6.30
N ILE A 54 -2.16 -3.55 6.63
CA ILE A 54 -0.82 -3.73 7.16
C ILE A 54 -0.82 -3.36 8.65
N GLY A 55 -0.26 -4.24 9.47
CA GLY A 55 -0.05 -4.05 10.90
C GLY A 55 1.02 -2.99 11.22
N CYS A 56 1.54 -3.06 12.44
CA CYS A 56 2.54 -2.12 12.94
C CYS A 56 3.97 -2.64 12.73
N ASN A 57 4.93 -1.73 12.65
CA ASN A 57 6.35 -2.03 12.51
C ASN A 57 6.70 -2.84 11.25
N LEU A 58 6.08 -2.51 10.11
CA LEU A 58 6.45 -3.10 8.82
C LEU A 58 7.77 -2.50 8.34
N SER A 59 8.75 -3.36 8.02
CA SER A 59 9.91 -3.00 7.21
C SER A 59 9.68 -3.43 5.75
N LEU A 60 9.77 -2.48 4.82
CA LEU A 60 9.49 -2.71 3.41
C LEU A 60 10.62 -2.19 2.52
N LYS A 61 11.32 -3.11 1.84
CA LYS A 61 12.47 -2.78 0.98
C LYS A 61 12.04 -2.48 -0.46
N GLN A 62 12.94 -1.88 -1.23
CA GLN A 62 12.71 -1.36 -2.58
C GLN A 62 12.14 -2.39 -3.55
N ASN A 63 11.45 -1.89 -4.58
CA ASN A 63 10.84 -2.68 -5.67
C ASN A 63 9.87 -3.76 -5.19
N THR A 64 9.31 -3.60 -3.99
CA THR A 64 8.31 -4.53 -3.46
C THR A 64 6.93 -4.17 -3.95
N THR A 65 6.17 -5.16 -4.41
CA THR A 65 4.77 -5.01 -4.83
C THR A 65 3.85 -5.79 -3.90
N VAL A 66 2.89 -5.10 -3.30
CA VAL A 66 1.71 -5.65 -2.62
C VAL A 66 0.51 -5.32 -3.50
N GLY A 67 0.15 -6.24 -4.39
CA GLY A 67 -0.75 -6.00 -5.51
C GLY A 67 -2.00 -6.88 -5.52
N ASN A 68 -3.02 -6.43 -6.23
CA ASN A 68 -4.28 -7.17 -6.37
C ASN A 68 -4.17 -8.26 -7.44
N LYS A 69 -4.88 -9.38 -7.22
CA LYS A 69 -5.22 -10.34 -8.27
C LYS A 69 -6.51 -9.89 -8.99
N GLN A 70 -6.66 -10.22 -10.27
CA GLN A 70 -7.95 -10.08 -10.94
C GLN A 70 -9.01 -10.97 -10.26
N GLY A 71 -10.24 -10.46 -10.14
CA GLY A 71 -11.36 -11.21 -9.57
C GLY A 71 -11.43 -11.21 -8.03
N LEU A 72 -10.61 -10.42 -7.33
CA LEU A 72 -10.76 -10.22 -5.88
C LEU A 72 -12.10 -9.54 -5.56
N LYS A 73 -12.88 -10.16 -4.66
CA LYS A 73 -14.16 -9.64 -4.14
C LYS A 73 -13.93 -8.39 -3.31
N GLU A 74 -14.99 -7.62 -3.03
CA GLU A 74 -14.87 -6.38 -2.25
C GLU A 74 -14.25 -6.61 -0.86
N ASP A 75 -14.58 -7.74 -0.23
CA ASP A 75 -14.11 -8.11 1.11
C ASP A 75 -12.75 -8.83 1.14
N ASP A 76 -12.13 -9.05 -0.03
CA ASP A 76 -10.79 -9.62 -0.10
C ASP A 76 -9.74 -8.56 0.21
N PHE A 77 -8.82 -8.90 1.11
CA PHE A 77 -7.71 -8.05 1.52
C PHE A 77 -6.38 -8.80 1.53
N ILE A 78 -5.29 -8.07 1.34
CA ILE A 78 -3.94 -8.55 1.61
C ILE A 78 -3.62 -8.12 3.02
N ILE A 79 -3.44 -9.08 3.92
CA ILE A 79 -3.17 -8.83 5.33
C ILE A 79 -1.69 -9.06 5.57
N ILE A 80 -1.00 -8.04 6.10
CA ILE A 80 0.38 -8.15 6.58
C ILE A 80 0.35 -7.87 8.07
N GLY A 81 0.92 -8.79 8.85
CA GLY A 81 0.94 -8.78 10.31
C GLY A 81 1.83 -7.68 10.90
N ASN A 82 2.08 -7.80 12.20
CA ASN A 82 2.96 -6.87 12.92
C ASN A 82 4.41 -7.37 12.86
N ASN A 83 5.38 -6.45 12.84
CA ASN A 83 6.81 -6.75 12.87
C ASN A 83 7.28 -7.62 11.68
N VAL A 84 6.63 -7.49 10.53
CA VAL A 84 7.01 -8.19 9.30
C VAL A 84 8.15 -7.43 8.62
N ASP A 85 9.19 -8.14 8.16
CA ASP A 85 10.22 -7.60 7.27
C ASP A 85 10.07 -8.21 5.88
N ILE A 86 9.88 -7.35 4.87
CA ILE A 86 9.72 -7.76 3.48
C ILE A 86 10.97 -7.39 2.68
N GLY A 87 11.59 -8.43 2.11
CA GLY A 87 12.80 -8.34 1.28
C GLY A 87 12.62 -7.48 0.02
N ALA A 88 13.73 -6.98 -0.53
CA ALA A 88 13.70 -6.23 -1.79
C ALA A 88 13.22 -7.10 -2.96
N ASN A 89 12.59 -6.48 -3.97
CA ASN A 89 12.03 -7.16 -5.15
C ASN A 89 10.95 -8.22 -4.83
N THR A 90 10.31 -8.16 -3.66
CA THR A 90 9.24 -9.10 -3.30
C THR A 90 7.96 -8.78 -4.06
N CYS A 91 7.23 -9.80 -4.51
CA CYS A 91 5.92 -9.64 -5.14
C CYS A 91 4.87 -10.48 -4.40
N ILE A 92 3.91 -9.79 -3.80
CA ILE A 92 2.80 -10.36 -3.01
C ILE A 92 1.50 -10.03 -3.73
N ILE A 93 0.80 -11.04 -4.21
CA ILE A 93 -0.41 -10.88 -5.03
C ILE A 93 -1.54 -11.78 -4.53
N GLY A 94 -2.74 -11.21 -4.32
CA GLY A 94 -3.96 -11.99 -4.05
C GLY A 94 -4.70 -11.60 -2.77
N SER A 95 -5.50 -12.51 -2.22
CA SER A 95 -6.13 -12.39 -0.89
C SER A 95 -5.36 -13.34 0.01
N ILE A 96 -4.29 -12.84 0.64
CA ILE A 96 -3.38 -13.65 1.46
C ILE A 96 -3.07 -12.95 2.77
N THR A 97 -2.70 -13.74 3.77
CA THR A 97 -2.24 -13.25 5.07
C THR A 97 -0.78 -13.64 5.27
N ILE A 98 0.06 -12.67 5.62
CA ILE A 98 1.46 -12.86 6.02
C ILE A 98 1.54 -12.49 7.50
N GLY A 99 1.95 -13.45 8.33
CA GLY A 99 2.07 -13.30 9.79
C GLY A 99 3.41 -12.74 10.22
#